data_AF-A0A9E8MTT2-F1
#
_entry.id   AF-A0A9E8MTT2-F1
#
_cell.length_a   1.000
_cell.length_b   1.000
_cell.length_c   1.000
_cell.angle_alpha   90.00
_cell.angle_beta   90.00
_cell.angle_gamma   90.00
#
_symmetry.space_group_name_H-M   'P 1'
#
loop_
_entity.id
_entity.type
_entity.pdbx_description
1 polymer ?
#
loop_
_entity_poly.entity_id
_entity_poly.type
_entity_poly.pdbx_seq_one_letter_code
_entity_poly.pdbx_strand_id
1 'polypeptide(L)'
;MKKLIILKALVDFIWIVTCLPLIPIALFFSVYMFFNEGVLKTFNVLNQGLIITPWYLKIVALLVVSVLFVCIYSFYLFRKTLRYFQNRKPFDDYVIGSYKRIGQLLLVSGISAALISFSFYLFFKNSLTLNFGLSPYLFMVCLGLFFLVLSETFKIAKTAKQENELTI
;
A
#
# COMPACT_ATOMS: atom_id res chain seq x y z
N MET A 1 -1.99 21.14 -19.25
CA MET A 1 -2.49 20.09 -18.33
C MET A 1 -2.46 20.58 -16.88
N LYS A 2 -3.26 21.61 -16.54
CA LYS A 2 -3.21 22.24 -15.19
C LYS A 2 -3.55 21.24 -14.07
N LYS A 3 -4.54 20.37 -14.31
CA LYS A 3 -4.97 19.29 -13.38
C LYS A 3 -3.83 18.32 -13.02
N LEU A 4 -2.96 17.99 -13.97
CA LEU A 4 -1.84 17.07 -13.74
C LEU A 4 -0.72 17.70 -12.91
N ILE A 5 -0.49 19.00 -13.10
CA ILE A 5 0.47 19.77 -12.30
C ILE A 5 0.00 19.82 -10.84
N ILE A 6 -1.31 20.06 -10.62
CA ILE A 6 -1.92 20.04 -9.29
C ILE A 6 -1.80 18.65 -8.65
N LEU A 7 -2.13 17.59 -9.39
CA LEU A 7 -2.02 16.22 -8.89
C LEU A 7 -0.58 15.87 -8.47
N LYS A 8 0.41 16.23 -9.30
CA LYS A 8 1.82 15.99 -8.96
C LYS A 8 2.25 16.80 -7.73
N ALA A 9 1.88 18.07 -7.64
CA ALA A 9 2.20 18.90 -6.49
C ALA A 9 1.63 18.32 -5.19
N LEU A 10 0.40 17.80 -5.23
CA LEU A 10 -0.22 17.13 -4.09
C LEU A 10 0.52 15.84 -3.71
N VAL A 11 0.89 15.01 -4.68
CA VAL A 11 1.65 13.77 -4.42
C VAL A 11 3.05 14.07 -3.90
N ASP A 12 3.73 15.07 -4.43
CA ASP A 12 5.04 15.53 -3.94
C ASP A 12 4.92 16.06 -2.50
N PHE A 13 3.86 16.81 -2.19
CA PHE A 13 3.58 17.30 -0.83
C PHE A 13 3.37 16.15 0.16
N ILE A 14 2.51 15.18 -0.16
CA ILE A 14 2.29 13.99 0.68
C ILE A 14 3.58 13.20 0.86
N TRP A 15 4.37 13.06 -0.20
CA TRP A 15 5.65 12.34 -0.13
C TRP A 15 6.62 12.98 0.86
N ILE A 16 6.76 14.31 0.82
CA ILE A 16 7.70 15.05 1.67
C ILE A 16 7.21 15.10 3.11
N VAL A 17 5.93 15.40 3.32
CA VAL A 17 5.37 15.63 4.66
C VAL A 17 5.09 14.33 5.40
N THR A 18 4.66 13.27 4.69
CA THR A 18 4.20 12.03 5.33
C THR A 18 5.15 10.88 5.09
N CYS A 19 5.47 10.54 3.84
CA CYS A 19 6.26 9.33 3.55
C CYS A 19 7.72 9.44 4.01
N LEU A 20 8.36 10.60 3.80
CA LEU A 20 9.76 10.81 4.15
C LEU A 20 10.04 10.68 5.67
N PRO A 21 9.31 11.36 6.59
CA PRO A 21 9.54 11.20 8.02
C PRO A 21 9.06 9.85 8.57
N LEU A 22 8.08 9.21 7.91
CA LEU A 22 7.54 7.94 8.39
C LEU A 22 8.54 6.78 8.27
N ILE A 23 9.46 6.83 7.32
CA ILE A 23 10.52 5.80 7.15
C ILE A 23 11.42 5.67 8.39
N PRO A 24 12.13 6.72 8.86
CA PRO A 24 12.98 6.60 10.03
C PRO A 24 12.18 6.33 11.32
N ILE A 25 10.96 6.88 11.44
CA ILE A 25 10.08 6.62 12.59
C ILE A 25 9.70 5.14 12.64
N ALA A 26 9.28 4.55 11.52
CA ALA A 26 8.91 3.15 11.44
C ALA A 26 10.11 2.21 11.71
N LEU A 27 11.30 2.55 11.20
CA LEU A 27 12.52 1.79 11.50
C LEU A 27 12.89 1.86 12.99
N PHE A 28 12.88 3.06 13.57
CA PHE A 28 13.17 3.26 14.98
C PHE A 28 12.19 2.49 15.85
N PHE A 29 10.89 2.57 15.54
CA PHE A 29 9.85 1.82 16.24
C PHE A 29 10.06 0.30 16.15
N SER A 30 10.41 -0.20 14.96
CA SER A 30 10.66 -1.64 14.75
C SER A 30 11.79 -2.18 15.63
N VAL A 31 12.82 -1.38 15.89
CA VAL A 31 13.95 -1.76 16.75
C VAL A 31 13.59 -1.56 18.22
N TYR A 32 13.02 -0.40 18.56
CA TYR A 32 12.69 -0.02 19.94
C TYR A 32 11.69 -0.99 20.61
N MET A 33 10.78 -1.56 19.84
CA MET A 33 9.84 -2.61 20.28
C MET A 33 10.53 -3.82 20.94
N PHE A 34 11.77 -4.15 20.57
CA PHE A 34 12.49 -5.26 21.18
C PHE A 34 13.13 -4.91 22.52
N PHE A 35 13.42 -3.63 22.76
CA PHE A 35 14.07 -3.16 23.99
C PHE A 35 13.07 -2.81 25.11
N ASN A 36 11.86 -2.38 24.76
CA ASN A 36 10.85 -1.97 25.73
C ASN A 36 9.49 -2.63 25.45
N GLU A 37 9.15 -3.64 26.25
CA GLU A 37 7.88 -4.37 26.13
C GLU A 37 6.66 -3.53 26.53
N GLY A 38 6.85 -2.42 27.24
CA GLY A 38 5.79 -1.49 27.63
C GLY A 38 5.18 -0.75 26.44
N VAL A 39 5.94 -0.56 25.36
CA VAL A 39 5.49 0.15 24.15
C VAL A 39 4.32 -0.57 23.48
N LEU A 40 4.33 -1.90 23.47
CA LEU A 40 3.24 -2.70 22.89
C LEU A 40 2.02 -2.75 23.81
N LYS A 41 2.24 -2.65 25.13
CA LYS A 41 1.15 -2.61 26.11
C LYS A 41 0.30 -1.35 25.96
N THR A 42 0.91 -0.19 25.62
CA THR A 42 0.15 1.05 25.34
C THR A 42 -0.79 0.90 24.14
N PHE A 43 -0.40 0.15 23.11
CA PHE A 43 -1.29 -0.17 21.98
C PHE A 43 -2.42 -1.13 22.38
N ASN A 44 -2.16 -2.06 23.30
CA ASN A 44 -3.13 -3.04 23.77
C ASN A 44 -4.23 -2.41 24.66
N VAL A 45 -3.92 -1.30 25.36
CA VAL A 45 -4.88 -0.56 26.21
C VAL A 45 -5.91 0.23 25.39
N LEU A 46 -5.61 0.57 24.14
CA LEU A 46 -6.51 1.38 23.30
C LEU A 46 -7.71 0.61 22.72
N ASN A 47 -7.77 -0.74 22.77
CA ASN A 47 -8.88 -1.41 22.08
C ASN A 47 -9.33 -2.81 22.51
N GLN A 48 -9.12 -3.25 23.75
CA GLN A 48 -9.77 -4.39 24.45
C GLN A 48 -8.71 -5.11 25.28
N GLY A 49 -8.93 -5.27 26.59
CA GLY A 49 -8.01 -5.85 27.57
C GLY A 49 -7.69 -7.33 27.39
N LEU A 50 -7.19 -7.72 26.21
CA LEU A 50 -6.65 -9.04 25.93
C LEU A 50 -5.18 -9.08 26.39
N ILE A 51 -4.88 -9.88 27.39
CA ILE A 51 -3.51 -10.15 27.83
C ILE A 51 -2.88 -11.11 26.80
N ILE A 52 -2.40 -10.56 25.69
CA ILE A 52 -1.75 -11.33 24.63
C ILE A 52 -0.27 -11.52 25.02
N THR A 53 0.24 -12.72 24.79
CA THR A 53 1.66 -13.05 25.02
C THR A 53 2.59 -12.13 24.22
N PRO A 54 3.70 -11.66 24.82
CA PRO A 54 4.51 -10.56 24.26
C PRO A 54 5.21 -10.91 22.93
N TRP A 55 5.43 -12.20 22.62
CA TRP A 55 6.18 -12.62 21.42
C TRP A 55 5.32 -12.54 20.13
N TYR A 56 4.05 -12.93 20.18
CA TYR A 56 3.16 -12.89 19.01
C TYR A 56 2.89 -11.45 18.56
N LEU A 57 2.70 -10.54 19.52
CA LEU A 57 2.50 -9.11 19.24
C LEU A 57 3.70 -8.50 18.50
N LYS A 58 4.93 -8.90 18.84
CA LYS A 58 6.15 -8.44 18.14
C LYS A 58 6.14 -8.87 16.67
N ILE A 59 5.73 -10.10 16.37
CA ILE A 59 5.62 -10.61 14.99
C ILE A 59 4.56 -9.86 14.21
N VAL A 60 3.37 -9.67 14.79
CA VAL A 60 2.28 -8.93 14.14
C VAL A 60 2.67 -7.48 13.87
N ALA A 61 3.29 -6.81 14.84
CA ALA A 61 3.76 -5.44 14.68
C ALA A 61 4.82 -5.31 13.58
N LEU A 62 5.76 -6.26 13.48
CA LEU A 62 6.76 -6.29 12.41
C LEU A 62 6.10 -6.47 11.03
N LEU A 63 5.04 -7.29 10.95
CA LEU A 63 4.27 -7.47 9.72
C LEU A 63 3.53 -6.19 9.31
N VAL A 64 2.92 -5.48 10.27
CA VAL A 64 2.29 -4.17 10.02
C VAL A 64 3.29 -3.15 9.50
N VAL A 65 4.49 -3.09 10.10
CA VAL A 65 5.58 -2.23 9.63
C VAL A 65 6.01 -2.59 8.20
N SER A 66 6.09 -3.88 7.87
CA SER A 66 6.39 -4.36 6.52
C SER A 66 5.33 -3.90 5.50
N VAL A 67 4.04 -4.06 5.82
CA VAL A 67 2.93 -3.58 4.97
C VAL A 67 3.01 -2.06 4.76
N LEU A 68 3.35 -1.30 5.80
CA LEU A 68 3.56 0.14 5.71
C LEU A 68 4.69 0.50 4.74
N PHE A 69 5.82 -0.22 4.75
CA PHE A 69 6.88 -0.02 3.77
C PHE A 69 6.44 -0.34 2.33
N VAL A 70 5.63 -1.39 2.13
CA VAL A 70 5.04 -1.72 0.83
C VAL A 70 4.14 -0.58 0.32
N CYS A 71 3.34 0.03 1.19
CA CYS A 71 2.53 1.21 0.86
C CYS A 71 3.39 2.40 0.44
N ILE A 72 4.45 2.71 1.21
CA ILE A 72 5.37 3.81 0.89
C ILE A 72 6.04 3.57 -0.46
N TYR A 73 6.53 2.35 -0.71
CA TYR A 73 7.16 2.02 -1.98
C TYR A 73 6.19 2.10 -3.16
N SER A 74 4.94 1.65 -2.98
CA SER A 74 3.89 1.77 -3.99
C SER A 74 3.60 3.24 -4.33
N PHE A 75 3.55 4.10 -3.31
CA PHE A 75 3.35 5.54 -3.48
C PHE A 75 4.56 6.21 -4.15
N TYR A 76 5.78 5.74 -3.88
CA TYR A 76 7.00 6.18 -4.58
C TYR A 76 6.95 5.87 -6.08
N LEU A 77 6.54 4.64 -6.45
CA LEU A 77 6.38 4.27 -7.85
C LEU A 77 5.33 5.17 -8.52
N PHE A 78 4.21 5.41 -7.87
CA PHE A 78 3.16 6.29 -8.37
C PHE A 78 3.67 7.73 -8.60
N ARG A 79 4.46 8.26 -7.67
CA ARG A 79 5.13 9.55 -7.85
C ARG A 79 6.02 9.58 -9.10
N LYS A 80 6.78 8.51 -9.35
CA LYS A 80 7.61 8.41 -10.56
C LYS A 80 6.78 8.33 -11.83
N THR A 81 5.68 7.58 -11.86
CA THR A 81 4.83 7.50 -13.06
C THR A 81 4.28 8.87 -13.44
N LEU A 82 3.86 9.71 -12.48
CA LEU A 82 3.37 11.07 -12.75
C LEU A 82 4.39 11.96 -13.47
N ARG A 83 5.70 11.74 -13.27
CA ARG A 83 6.75 12.46 -14.01
C ARG A 83 6.77 12.10 -15.50
N TYR A 84 6.49 10.84 -15.84
CA TYR A 84 6.39 10.41 -17.24
C TYR A 84 5.16 11.00 -17.94
N PHE A 85 4.05 11.16 -17.22
CA PHE A 85 2.88 11.87 -17.75
C PHE A 85 3.17 13.35 -18.04
N GLN A 86 3.97 14.02 -17.21
CA GLN A 86 4.42 15.40 -17.48
C GLN A 86 5.27 15.49 -18.76
N ASN A 87 6.13 14.50 -18.98
CA ASN A 87 6.97 14.39 -20.15
C ASN A 87 6.21 13.93 -21.42
N ARG A 88 4.87 13.89 -21.38
CA ARG A 88 3.99 13.48 -22.50
C ARG A 88 4.23 12.04 -23.00
N LYS A 89 4.79 11.16 -22.15
CA LYS A 89 5.02 9.74 -22.46
C LYS A 89 4.20 8.83 -21.55
N PRO A 90 2.85 8.85 -21.64
CA PRO A 90 1.99 8.06 -20.76
C PRO A 90 2.07 6.55 -21.04
N PHE A 91 2.41 6.15 -22.28
CA PHE A 91 2.50 4.76 -22.73
C PHE A 91 3.93 4.20 -22.67
N ASP A 92 4.78 4.79 -21.85
CA ASP A 92 6.14 4.26 -21.62
C ASP A 92 6.05 2.90 -20.90
N ASP A 93 6.90 1.95 -21.28
CA ASP A 93 6.94 0.62 -20.66
C ASP A 93 7.21 0.72 -19.15
N TYR A 94 7.92 1.76 -18.72
CA TYR A 94 8.14 2.05 -17.31
C TYR A 94 6.84 2.33 -16.56
N VAL A 95 5.90 3.06 -17.17
CA VAL A 95 4.61 3.40 -16.54
C VAL A 95 3.75 2.15 -16.41
N ILE A 96 3.65 1.36 -17.48
CA ILE A 96 2.91 0.09 -17.51
C ILE A 96 3.49 -0.87 -16.46
N GLY A 97 4.81 -1.08 -16.47
CA GLY A 97 5.49 -1.95 -15.51
C GLY A 97 5.35 -1.46 -14.08
N SER A 98 5.34 -0.15 -13.84
CA SER A 98 5.15 0.42 -12.50
C SER A 98 3.72 0.20 -11.98
N TYR A 99 2.69 0.38 -12.82
CA TYR A 99 1.30 0.08 -12.42
C TYR A 99 1.10 -1.39 -12.12
N LYS A 100 1.67 -2.29 -12.93
CA LYS A 100 1.63 -3.73 -12.64
C LYS A 100 2.26 -4.04 -11.27
N ARG A 101 3.44 -3.47 -10.98
CA ARG A 101 4.13 -3.67 -9.71
C ARG A 101 3.35 -3.12 -8.52
N ILE A 102 2.83 -1.89 -8.61
CA ILE A 102 1.98 -1.29 -7.58
C ILE A 102 0.76 -2.20 -7.32
N GLY A 103 0.07 -2.61 -8.38
CA GLY A 103 -1.11 -3.44 -8.27
C GLY A 103 -0.84 -4.78 -7.59
N GLN A 104 0.22 -5.48 -7.99
CA GLN A 104 0.61 -6.76 -7.38
C GLN A 104 0.99 -6.60 -5.90
N LEU A 105 1.78 -5.57 -5.58
CA LEU A 105 2.21 -5.32 -4.20
C LEU A 105 1.03 -5.05 -3.26
N LEU A 106 0.12 -4.15 -3.67
CA LEU A 106 -1.04 -3.77 -2.87
C LEU A 106 -2.06 -4.90 -2.74
N LEU A 107 -2.23 -5.69 -3.80
CA LEU A 107 -3.12 -6.85 -3.79
C LEU A 107 -2.61 -7.92 -2.82
N VAL A 108 -1.33 -8.29 -2.90
CA VAL A 108 -0.74 -9.30 -2.02
C VAL A 108 -0.74 -8.82 -0.57
N SER A 109 -0.37 -7.56 -0.32
CA SER A 109 -0.39 -7.01 1.04
C SER A 109 -1.81 -6.92 1.60
N GLY A 110 -2.80 -6.51 0.79
CA GLY A 110 -4.19 -6.42 1.21
C GLY A 110 -4.80 -7.78 1.56
N ILE A 111 -4.58 -8.80 0.73
CA ILE A 111 -5.04 -10.17 0.99
C ILE A 111 -4.35 -10.74 2.23
N SER A 112 -3.03 -10.58 2.35
CA SER A 112 -2.30 -11.07 3.53
C SER A 112 -2.79 -10.43 4.83
N ALA A 113 -3.01 -9.11 4.83
CA ALA A 113 -3.51 -8.39 6.00
C ALA A 113 -4.95 -8.80 6.36
N ALA A 114 -5.81 -9.02 5.37
CA ALA A 114 -7.17 -9.53 5.58
C ALA A 114 -7.16 -10.93 6.22
N LEU A 115 -6.31 -11.83 5.72
CA LEU A 115 -6.15 -13.18 6.28
C LEU A 115 -5.66 -13.14 7.74
N ILE A 116 -4.64 -12.33 8.02
CA ILE A 116 -4.09 -12.18 9.38
C ILE A 116 -5.16 -11.64 10.33
N SER A 117 -5.88 -10.60 9.92
CA SER A 117 -6.95 -10.01 10.73
C SER A 117 -8.06 -11.04 10.98
N PHE A 118 -8.45 -11.80 9.96
CA PHE A 118 -9.48 -12.83 10.08
C PHE A 118 -9.05 -13.95 11.04
N SER A 119 -7.82 -14.46 10.90
CA SER A 119 -7.25 -15.44 11.83
C SER A 119 -7.21 -14.90 13.27
N PHE A 120 -6.83 -13.64 13.47
CA PHE A 120 -6.81 -13.04 14.80
C PHE A 120 -8.18 -13.02 15.46
N TYR A 121 -9.24 -12.59 14.73
CA TYR A 121 -10.60 -12.60 15.26
C TYR A 121 -11.09 -14.02 15.57
N LEU A 122 -10.79 -14.99 14.71
CA LEU A 122 -11.19 -16.39 14.89
C LEU A 122 -10.58 -17.01 16.14
N PHE A 123 -9.26 -16.87 16.34
CA PHE A 123 -8.54 -17.53 17.44
C PHE A 123 -8.68 -16.82 18.80
N PHE A 124 -8.73 -15.49 18.83
CA PHE A 124 -8.66 -14.73 20.09
C PHE A 124 -10.01 -14.25 20.60
N LYS A 125 -10.93 -13.88 19.70
CA LYS A 125 -12.19 -13.25 20.09
C LYS A 125 -13.36 -14.22 20.13
N ASN A 126 -13.19 -15.44 19.59
CA ASN A 126 -14.18 -16.52 19.47
C ASN A 126 -15.59 -16.03 19.06
N SER A 127 -15.65 -14.90 18.36
CA SER A 127 -16.86 -14.21 17.95
C SER A 127 -16.68 -13.85 16.49
N LEU A 128 -17.45 -14.52 15.63
CA LEU A 128 -17.53 -14.23 14.21
C LEU A 128 -18.39 -12.99 14.00
N THR A 129 -17.89 -11.82 14.38
CA THR A 129 -18.49 -10.56 13.96
C THR A 129 -18.03 -10.26 12.54
N LEU A 130 -18.75 -10.79 11.56
CA LEU A 130 -18.56 -10.47 10.14
C LEU A 130 -19.03 -9.03 9.90
N ASN A 131 -18.14 -8.07 10.11
CA ASN A 131 -18.38 -6.69 9.70
C ASN A 131 -18.19 -6.59 8.19
N PHE A 132 -19.28 -6.74 7.43
CA PHE A 132 -19.34 -6.50 5.98
C PHE A 132 -19.18 -5.02 5.58
N GLY A 133 -18.73 -4.16 6.51
CA GLY A 133 -18.40 -2.78 6.23
C GLY A 133 -17.19 -2.65 5.31
N LEU A 134 -16.96 -1.43 4.83
CA LEU A 134 -15.85 -1.08 3.94
C LEU A 134 -14.52 -1.20 4.71
N SER A 135 -13.95 -2.41 4.74
CA SER A 135 -12.73 -2.66 5.48
C SER A 135 -11.53 -2.02 4.77
N PRO A 136 -10.57 -1.46 5.52
CA PRO A 136 -9.34 -0.90 4.93
C PRO A 136 -8.59 -1.90 4.05
N TYR A 137 -8.63 -3.18 4.41
CA TYR A 137 -7.98 -4.26 3.65
C TYR A 137 -8.66 -4.49 2.30
N LEU A 138 -9.99 -4.49 2.26
CA LEU A 138 -10.75 -4.64 1.02
C LEU A 138 -10.53 -3.45 0.09
N PHE A 139 -10.47 -2.23 0.64
CA PHE A 139 -10.10 -1.05 -0.13
C PHE A 139 -8.70 -1.17 -0.76
N MET A 140 -7.74 -1.68 0.00
CA MET A 140 -6.38 -1.93 -0.49
C MET A 140 -6.34 -2.95 -1.64
N VAL A 141 -7.12 -4.03 -1.53
CA VAL A 141 -7.25 -5.05 -2.59
C VAL A 141 -7.90 -4.45 -3.84
N CYS A 142 -9.01 -3.72 -3.69
CA CYS A 142 -9.67 -3.04 -4.81
C CYS A 142 -8.73 -2.06 -5.52
N LEU A 143 -7.95 -1.29 -4.76
CA LEU A 143 -6.99 -0.34 -5.29
C LEU A 143 -5.82 -1.05 -5.99
N GLY A 144 -5.35 -2.19 -5.47
CA GLY A 144 -4.39 -3.05 -6.14
C GLY A 144 -4.90 -3.60 -7.48
N LEU A 145 -6.11 -4.16 -7.50
CA LEU A 145 -6.76 -4.63 -8.72
C LEU A 145 -6.94 -3.50 -9.74
N PHE A 146 -7.34 -2.31 -9.30
CA PHE A 146 -7.47 -1.15 -10.16
C PHE A 146 -6.16 -0.78 -10.87
N PHE A 147 -5.03 -0.81 -10.17
CA PHE A 147 -3.72 -0.57 -10.79
C PHE A 147 -3.32 -1.66 -11.79
N LEU A 148 -3.72 -2.91 -11.59
CA LEU A 148 -3.51 -3.98 -12.57
C LEU A 148 -4.30 -3.73 -13.86
N VAL A 149 -5.58 -3.38 -13.73
CA VAL A 149 -6.43 -3.03 -14.88
C VAL A 149 -5.88 -1.80 -15.61
N LEU A 150 -5.39 -0.78 -14.88
CA LEU A 150 -4.70 0.35 -15.50
C LEU A 150 -3.44 -0.08 -16.28
N SER A 151 -2.65 -1.01 -15.76
CA SER A 151 -1.50 -1.54 -16.50
C SER A 151 -1.93 -2.20 -17.82
N GLU A 152 -3.00 -2.97 -17.82
CA GLU A 152 -3.47 -3.70 -19.01
C GLU A 152 -4.08 -2.74 -20.04
N THR A 153 -4.93 -1.82 -19.61
CA THR A 153 -5.54 -0.81 -20.48
C THR A 153 -4.48 0.07 -21.15
N PHE A 154 -3.43 0.47 -20.43
CA PHE A 154 -2.32 1.22 -21.02
C PHE A 154 -1.49 0.39 -22.01
N LYS A 155 -1.34 -0.91 -21.75
CA LYS A 155 -0.69 -1.83 -22.70
C LYS A 155 -1.49 -1.94 -24.01
N ILE A 156 -2.80 -2.14 -23.91
CA ILE A 156 -3.70 -2.23 -25.08
C ILE A 156 -3.68 -0.91 -25.87
N ALA A 157 -3.75 0.23 -25.18
CA ALA A 157 -3.70 1.54 -25.82
C ALA A 157 -2.35 1.81 -26.51
N LYS A 158 -1.25 1.32 -25.95
CA LYS A 158 0.08 1.40 -26.58
C LYS A 158 0.12 0.62 -27.89
N THR A 159 -0.34 -0.63 -27.89
CA THR A 159 -0.38 -1.46 -29.11
C THR A 159 -1.25 -0.83 -30.18
N ALA A 160 -2.45 -0.34 -29.82
CA ALA A 160 -3.34 0.34 -30.78
C ALA A 160 -2.70 1.61 -31.37
N LYS A 161 -1.93 2.37 -30.58
CA LYS A 161 -1.18 3.54 -31.07
C LYS A 161 -0.08 3.14 -32.05
N GLN A 162 0.65 2.07 -31.77
CA GLN A 162 1.73 1.57 -32.62
C GLN A 162 1.20 1.04 -33.95
N GLU A 163 0.08 0.30 -33.94
CA GLU A 163 -0.58 -0.19 -35.15
C GLU A 163 -1.05 0.97 -36.03
N ASN A 164 -1.65 2.01 -35.44
CA ASN A 164 -2.07 3.19 -36.19
C ASN A 164 -0.90 3.97 -36.80
N GLU A 165 0.25 4.03 -36.11
CA GLU A 165 1.48 4.66 -36.64
C GLU A 165 2.14 3.84 -37.76
N LEU A 166 1.89 2.52 -37.84
CA LEU A 166 2.39 1.65 -38.90
C LEU A 166 1.52 1.64 -40.17
N THR A 167 0.30 2.16 -40.08
CA THR A 167 -0.71 2.12 -41.16
C THR A 167 -0.78 3.45 -41.94
N ILE A 168 -0.14 4.51 -41.44
CA ILE A 168 0.00 5.83 -42.09
C ILE A 168 1.37 5.91 -42.76
#